data_AF-A0A2J8L4D2-F1
#
_entry.id   AF-A0A2J8L4D2-F1
#
_cell.length_a   1.000
_cell.length_b   1.000
_cell.length_c   1.000
_cell.angle_alpha   90.00
_cell.angle_beta   90.00
_cell.angle_gamma   90.00
#
_symmetry.space_group_name_H-M   'P 1'
#
loop_
_entity.id
_entity.type
_entity.pdbx_description
1 polymer ?
#
loop_
_entity_poly.entity_id
_entity_poly.type
_entity_poly.pdbx_seq_one_letter_code
_entity_poly.pdbx_strand_id
1 'polypeptide(L)'
;MMDLKEEKPRARELRISRGFDLASFNPHGISTFIDNDDTVYLFVVNHPEFKNTVEIFKFEEAENSLLHLKTVKHELLPSVNDITAVGPAHFYATNDHYFSDPFLKYLETYLNL
;
A
#
# COMPACT_ATOMS: atom_id res chain seq x y z
N MET A 1 2.67 4.33 -19.46
CA MET A 1 3.67 3.75 -18.55
C MET A 1 4.93 4.61 -18.58
N MET A 2 5.69 4.71 -17.47
CA MET A 2 7.00 5.35 -17.45
C MET A 2 8.02 4.38 -18.07
N ASP A 3 8.72 4.78 -19.11
CA ASP A 3 9.79 3.99 -19.70
C ASP A 3 11.14 4.47 -19.18
N LEU A 4 11.80 3.64 -18.38
CA LEU A 4 13.11 3.95 -17.80
C LEU A 4 14.24 4.09 -18.83
N LYS A 5 13.98 3.71 -20.09
CA LYS A 5 14.92 3.89 -21.21
C LYS A 5 14.84 5.26 -21.84
N GLU A 6 13.80 6.05 -21.56
CA GLU A 6 13.73 7.44 -22.01
C GLU A 6 14.85 8.26 -21.36
N GLU A 7 15.41 9.23 -22.10
CA GLU A 7 16.46 10.11 -21.58
C GLU A 7 16.00 10.91 -20.34
N LYS A 8 14.69 11.19 -20.25
CA LYS A 8 14.05 11.92 -19.16
C LYS A 8 12.72 11.26 -18.80
N PRO A 9 12.76 10.12 -18.09
CA PRO A 9 11.56 9.35 -17.80
C PRO A 9 10.64 10.15 -16.88
N ARG A 10 9.34 10.14 -17.17
CA ARG A 10 8.34 10.86 -16.38
C ARG A 10 7.30 9.92 -15.79
N ALA A 11 7.06 10.08 -14.50
CA ALA A 11 5.91 9.46 -13.86
C ALA A 11 4.61 10.03 -14.46
N ARG A 12 3.64 9.15 -14.70
CA ARG A 12 2.29 9.53 -15.09
C ARG A 12 1.38 9.26 -13.91
N GLU A 13 0.54 10.22 -13.58
CA GLU A 13 -0.46 10.07 -12.54
C GLU A 13 -1.45 8.97 -12.92
N LEU A 14 -1.78 8.13 -11.93
CA LEU A 14 -2.87 7.16 -12.03
C LEU A 14 -4.07 7.71 -11.29
N ARG A 15 -5.25 7.60 -11.91
CA ARG A 15 -6.50 7.93 -11.23
C ARG A 15 -6.88 6.80 -10.29
N ILE A 16 -7.34 7.09 -9.08
CA ILE A 16 -8.01 6.08 -8.25
C ILE A 16 -9.51 6.14 -8.53
N SER A 17 -10.13 4.98 -8.74
CA SER A 17 -11.55 4.87 -9.06
C SER A 17 -12.44 5.55 -8.00
N ARG A 18 -13.63 6.01 -8.40
CA ARG A 18 -14.59 6.63 -7.49
C ARG A 18 -14.96 5.69 -6.34
N GLY A 19 -15.17 6.25 -5.15
CA GLY A 19 -15.59 5.50 -3.96
C GLY A 19 -14.47 5.21 -2.97
N PHE A 20 -13.21 5.44 -3.33
CA PHE A 20 -12.09 5.41 -2.39
C PHE A 20 -11.92 6.79 -1.71
N ASP A 21 -11.68 6.79 -0.40
CA ASP A 21 -11.46 8.02 0.37
C ASP A 21 -10.04 8.55 0.16
N LEU A 22 -9.89 9.37 -0.88
CA LEU A 22 -8.63 10.02 -1.20
C LEU A 22 -8.17 11.04 -0.15
N ALA A 23 -9.08 11.58 0.66
CA ALA A 23 -8.73 12.62 1.63
C ALA A 23 -7.94 12.05 2.82
N SER A 24 -8.19 10.79 3.20
CA SER A 24 -7.45 10.09 4.26
C SER A 24 -6.36 9.15 3.73
N PHE A 25 -6.15 9.08 2.42
CA PHE A 25 -5.14 8.21 1.82
C PHE A 25 -3.72 8.72 2.13
N ASN A 26 -2.99 7.92 2.90
CA ASN A 26 -1.65 8.19 3.38
C ASN A 26 -0.76 6.97 3.09
N PRO A 27 -0.32 6.78 1.83
CA PRO A 27 0.38 5.58 1.39
C PRO A 27 1.81 5.50 1.94
N HIS A 28 2.29 4.27 2.21
CA HIS A 28 3.65 3.99 2.68
C HIS A 28 4.32 2.92 1.81
N GLY A 29 4.49 1.69 2.30
CA GLY A 29 5.01 0.57 1.51
C GLY A 29 4.07 0.09 0.39
N ILE A 30 4.63 -0.52 -0.66
CA ILE A 30 3.88 -1.01 -1.82
C ILE A 30 4.45 -2.32 -2.36
N SER A 31 3.58 -3.15 -2.94
CA SER A 31 4.00 -4.34 -3.68
C SER A 31 3.02 -4.66 -4.80
N THR A 32 3.48 -5.37 -5.83
CA THR A 32 2.63 -5.82 -6.94
C THR A 32 2.57 -7.33 -6.99
N PHE A 33 1.42 -7.84 -7.44
CA PHE A 33 1.25 -9.24 -7.81
C PHE A 33 0.60 -9.30 -9.19
N ILE A 34 1.17 -10.10 -10.10
CA ILE A 34 0.62 -10.35 -11.43
C ILE A 34 0.07 -11.76 -11.41
N ASP A 35 -1.24 -11.91 -11.59
CA ASP A 35 -1.89 -13.22 -11.63
C ASP A 35 -1.71 -13.89 -13.00
N ASN A 36 -2.10 -15.16 -13.13
CA ASN A 36 -1.95 -15.96 -14.34
C ASN A 36 -2.77 -15.44 -15.53
N ASP A 37 -3.75 -14.57 -15.29
CA ASP A 37 -4.56 -13.91 -16.31
C ASP A 37 -4.04 -12.50 -16.68
N ASP A 38 -2.80 -12.18 -16.29
CA ASP A 38 -2.15 -10.88 -16.44
C ASP A 38 -2.83 -9.74 -15.64
N THR A 39 -3.78 -10.04 -14.75
CA THR A 39 -4.32 -9.03 -13.83
C THR A 39 -3.22 -8.55 -12.89
N VAL A 40 -2.95 -7.24 -12.93
CA VAL A 40 -2.00 -6.58 -12.05
C VAL A 40 -2.72 -6.06 -10.81
N TYR A 41 -2.32 -6.58 -9.65
CA TYR A 41 -2.73 -6.09 -8.35
C TYR A 41 -1.64 -5.19 -7.76
N LEU A 42 -2.04 -4.06 -7.19
CA LEU A 42 -1.20 -3.17 -6.41
C LEU A 42 -1.68 -3.19 -4.97
N PHE A 43 -0.79 -3.56 -4.06
CA PHE A 43 -1.00 -3.51 -2.63
C PHE A 43 -0.31 -2.27 -2.09
N VAL A 44 -1.00 -1.51 -1.25
CA VAL A 44 -0.50 -0.27 -0.68
C VAL A 44 -0.76 -0.27 0.82
N VAL A 45 0.30 -0.19 1.62
CA VAL A 45 0.19 0.11 3.04
C VAL A 45 -0.34 1.53 3.18
N ASN A 46 -1.35 1.73 4.03
CA ASN A 46 -2.03 3.01 4.18
C ASN A 46 -2.26 3.33 5.67
N HIS A 47 -2.11 4.61 6.02
CA HIS A 47 -2.18 5.10 7.40
C HIS A 47 -3.27 6.16 7.64
N PRO A 48 -4.56 5.84 7.41
CA PRO A 48 -5.63 6.82 7.56
C PRO A 48 -5.92 7.08 9.04
N GLU A 49 -5.87 8.34 9.49
CA GLU A 49 -6.24 8.74 10.85
C GLU A 49 -5.57 7.90 11.97
N PHE A 50 -4.26 7.66 11.86
CA PHE A 50 -3.47 6.82 12.79
C PHE A 50 -3.84 5.33 12.84
N LYS A 51 -4.67 4.84 11.90
CA LYS A 51 -4.94 3.41 11.71
C LYS A 51 -3.91 2.83 10.73
N ASN A 52 -3.79 1.50 10.70
CA ASN A 52 -2.92 0.80 9.76
C ASN A 52 -3.78 -0.13 8.89
N THR A 53 -3.64 -0.01 7.58
CA THR A 53 -4.38 -0.82 6.61
C THR A 53 -3.48 -1.24 5.45
N VAL A 54 -3.91 -2.25 4.71
CA VAL A 54 -3.37 -2.56 3.38
C VAL A 54 -4.51 -2.45 2.38
N GLU A 55 -4.40 -1.52 1.45
CA GLU A 55 -5.34 -1.33 0.36
C GLU A 55 -4.92 -2.18 -0.83
N ILE A 56 -5.85 -2.94 -1.40
CA ILE A 56 -5.63 -3.75 -2.60
C ILE A 56 -6.37 -3.09 -3.74
N PHE A 57 -5.62 -2.74 -4.78
CA PHE A 57 -6.13 -2.18 -6.02
C PHE A 57 -5.88 -3.14 -7.18
N LYS A 58 -6.77 -3.13 -8.16
CA LYS A 58 -6.51 -3.65 -9.51
C LYS A 58 -6.08 -2.50 -10.40
N PHE A 59 -5.01 -2.69 -11.15
CA PHE A 59 -4.62 -1.75 -12.19
C PHE A 59 -5.44 -1.98 -13.46
N GLU A 60 -6.06 -0.93 -13.97
CA GLU A 60 -6.85 -0.92 -15.20
C GLU A 60 -6.10 -0.16 -16.28
N GLU A 61 -5.37 -0.88 -17.13
CA GLU A 61 -4.47 -0.29 -18.12
C GLU A 61 -5.18 0.64 -19.11
N ALA A 62 -6.35 0.25 -19.60
CA ALA A 62 -7.12 1.02 -20.58
C ALA A 62 -7.53 2.41 -20.06
N GLU A 63 -7.88 2.49 -18.78
CA GLU A 63 -8.32 3.72 -18.12
C GLU A 63 -7.17 4.45 -17.41
N ASN A 64 -5.99 3.83 -17.35
CA ASN A 64 -4.83 4.28 -16.59
C ASN A 64 -5.22 4.63 -15.13
N SER A 65 -5.93 3.70 -14.49
CA SER A 65 -6.51 3.85 -13.16
C SER A 65 -6.24 2.67 -12.23
N LEU A 66 -6.44 2.92 -10.93
CA LEU A 66 -6.44 1.94 -9.86
C LEU A 66 -7.86 1.78 -9.35
N LEU A 67 -8.43 0.60 -9.54
CA LEU A 67 -9.72 0.20 -8.98
C LEU A 67 -9.48 -0.33 -7.57
N HIS A 68 -9.99 0.35 -6.54
CA HIS A 68 -9.92 -0.16 -5.17
C HIS A 68 -10.81 -1.39 -5.03
N LEU A 69 -10.26 -2.50 -4.54
CA LEU A 69 -10.98 -3.76 -4.35
C LEU A 69 -11.26 -4.04 -2.88
N LYS A 70 -10.28 -3.75 -2.00
CA LYS A 70 -10.36 -4.18 -0.61
C LYS A 70 -9.46 -3.35 0.30
N THR A 71 -9.97 -3.07 1.49
CA THR A 71 -9.18 -2.61 2.65
C THR A 71 -8.97 -3.79 3.59
N VAL A 72 -7.71 -4.14 3.85
CA VAL A 72 -7.34 -5.18 4.82
C VAL A 72 -6.95 -4.52 6.13
N LYS A 73 -7.58 -4.97 7.21
CA LYS A 73 -7.30 -4.60 8.60
C LYS A 73 -7.19 -5.87 9.42
N HIS A 74 -6.20 -5.96 10.30
CA HIS A 74 -6.00 -7.13 11.15
C HIS A 74 -5.28 -6.76 12.44
N GLU A 75 -5.55 -7.48 13.53
CA GLU A 75 -4.89 -7.26 14.83
C GLU A 75 -3.38 -7.51 14.80
N LEU A 76 -2.92 -8.38 13.89
CA LEU A 76 -1.49 -8.68 13.65
C LEU A 76 -0.80 -7.65 12.73
N LEU A 77 -1.50 -6.58 12.34
CA LEU A 77 -0.98 -5.49 11.53
C LEU A 77 -1.00 -4.13 12.29
N PRO A 78 -0.44 -4.04 13.51
CA PRO A 78 -0.55 -2.85 14.35
C PRO A 78 0.33 -1.68 13.90
N SER A 79 1.36 -1.89 13.08
CA SER A 79 2.28 -0.86 12.60
C SER A 79 2.94 -1.25 11.28
N VAL A 80 2.13 -1.46 10.24
CA VAL A 80 2.64 -1.97 8.97
C VAL A 80 3.53 -0.94 8.30
N ASN A 81 4.76 -1.34 7.96
CA ASN A 81 5.70 -0.51 7.24
C ASN A 81 5.68 -0.82 5.74
N ASP A 82 5.93 -2.08 5.40
CA ASP A 82 5.96 -2.57 4.03
C ASP A 82 5.39 -4.00 3.92
N ILE A 83 5.14 -4.43 2.70
CA ILE A 83 4.54 -5.72 2.38
C ILE A 83 5.18 -6.34 1.14
N THR A 84 5.08 -7.68 1.02
CA THR A 84 5.39 -8.38 -0.22
C THR A 84 4.19 -9.25 -0.63
N ALA A 85 3.62 -8.96 -1.79
CA ALA A 85 2.45 -9.66 -2.29
C ALA A 85 2.83 -11.02 -2.89
N VAL A 86 2.09 -12.06 -2.52
CA VAL A 86 2.30 -13.45 -2.97
C VAL A 86 1.03 -14.08 -3.55
N GLY A 87 -0.02 -13.28 -3.73
CA GLY A 87 -1.28 -13.67 -4.35
C GLY A 87 -2.26 -12.50 -4.41
N PRO A 88 -3.46 -12.68 -5.00
CA PRO A 88 -4.45 -11.60 -5.19
C PRO A 88 -4.97 -10.96 -3.90
N ALA A 89 -4.82 -11.65 -2.76
CA ALA A 89 -5.15 -11.16 -1.43
C ALA A 89 -4.24 -11.74 -0.34
N HIS A 90 -3.02 -12.13 -0.70
CA HIS A 90 -2.06 -12.76 0.22
C HIS A 90 -0.74 -12.00 0.18
N PHE A 91 -0.18 -11.70 1.35
CA PHE A 91 1.07 -10.97 1.49
C PHE A 91 1.74 -11.29 2.81
N TYR A 92 3.06 -11.12 2.87
CA TYR A 92 3.77 -10.96 4.14
C TYR A 92 3.93 -9.46 4.43
N ALA A 93 3.94 -9.09 5.70
CA ALA A 93 4.01 -7.71 6.15
C ALA A 93 5.13 -7.55 7.19
N THR A 94 5.81 -6.41 7.15
CA THR A 94 6.68 -5.96 8.24
C THR A 94 5.88 -5.03 9.15
N ASN A 95 5.94 -5.26 10.46
CA ASN A 95 5.53 -4.27 11.44
C ASN A 95 6.79 -3.64 12.02
N ASP A 96 6.94 -2.32 11.92
CA ASP A 96 8.16 -1.62 12.35
C ASP A 96 8.14 -1.18 13.82
N HIS A 97 6.99 -1.29 14.47
CA HIS A 97 6.81 -1.03 15.89
C HIS A 97 5.92 -2.09 16.51
N TYR A 98 6.21 -2.43 17.76
CA TYR A 98 5.35 -3.26 18.58
C TYR A 98 4.15 -2.46 19.11
N PHE A 99 4.38 -1.24 19.58
CA PHE A 99 3.32 -0.43 20.18
C PHE A 99 2.50 0.29 19.11
N SER A 100 1.17 0.38 19.30
CA SER A 100 0.32 1.22 18.44
C SER A 100 0.14 2.64 18.98
N ASP A 101 0.37 2.86 20.28
CA ASP A 101 0.26 4.17 20.91
C ASP A 101 1.39 5.11 20.42
N PRO A 102 1.07 6.34 19.96
CA PRO A 102 2.07 7.25 19.40
C PRO A 102 3.21 7.61 20.37
N PHE A 103 2.91 7.75 21.66
CA PHE A 103 3.92 8.09 22.67
C PHE A 103 4.85 6.89 22.91
N LEU A 104 4.30 5.69 22.99
CA LEU A 104 5.10 4.47 23.12
C LEU A 104 5.93 4.16 21.87
N LYS A 105 5.39 4.39 20.66
CA LYS A 105 6.17 4.28 19.41
C LYS A 105 7.37 5.21 19.41
N TYR A 106 7.16 6.47 19.82
CA TYR A 106 8.25 7.43 19.93
C TYR A 106 9.33 6.97 20.92
N LEU A 107 8.91 6.41 22.06
CA LEU A 107 9.84 5.87 23.05
C LEU A 107 10.60 4.64 22.53
N GLU A 108 9.92 3.72 21.84
CA GLU A 108 10.50 2.55 21.17
C GLU A 108 11.58 2.98 20.17
N THR A 109 11.27 3.93 19.29
CA THR A 109 12.24 4.53 18.36
C THR A 109 13.42 5.17 19.10
N TYR A 110 13.16 5.99 20.12
CA TYR A 110 14.21 6.71 20.86
C TYR A 110 15.18 5.76 21.58
N LEU A 111 14.64 4.66 22.13
CA LEU A 111 15.42 3.63 22.81
C LEU A 111 16.00 2.58 21.86
N ASN A 112 15.67 2.63 20.56
CA ASN A 112 16.05 1.66 19.54
C ASN A 112 15.68 0.22 19.95
N LEU A 113 14.42 0.06 20.39
CA LEU A 113 13.79 -1.20 20.80
C LEU A 113 12.96 -1.82 19.67
#